data_AF-A0A126QLI1-F1
#
_entry.id   AF-A0A126QLI1-F1
#
_cell.length_a   1.000
_cell.length_b   1.000
_cell.length_c   1.000
_cell.angle_alpha   90.00
_cell.angle_beta   90.00
_cell.angle_gamma   90.00
#
_symmetry.space_group_name_H-M   'P 1'
#
loop_
_entity.id
_entity.type
_entity.pdbx_description
1 polymer ?
#
loop_
_entity_poly.entity_id
_entity_poly.type
_entity_poly.pdbx_seq_one_letter_code
_entity_poly.pdbx_strand_id
1 'polypeptide(L)'
;MLRWKIWTAFGAVFLAGALVGVFGTGVFLKMRFAPPSDRETYRAEMTERLTRTIADGLELTAPQTQGVRAEVAETLIRLDGVHAELRPRAQAIITEGIERVKQALPEAKRPELDELIEQTRKRPFGLFRLPPPPPPPPFP
;
A
#
# COMPACT_ATOMS: atom_id res chain seq x y z
N MET A 1 20.65 -33.21 31.31
CA MET A 1 21.34 -32.10 30.58
C MET A 1 20.93 -31.97 29.11
N LEU A 2 20.56 -33.04 28.39
CA LEU A 2 20.19 -32.97 26.95
C LEU A 2 18.94 -32.15 26.62
N ARG A 3 17.91 -32.13 27.51
CA ARG A 3 16.61 -31.51 27.22
C ARG A 3 16.68 -29.97 27.06
N TRP A 4 17.56 -29.30 27.80
CA TRP A 4 17.72 -27.84 27.71
C TRP A 4 18.38 -27.42 26.40
N LYS A 5 19.38 -28.17 25.94
CA LYS A 5 20.06 -27.96 24.64
C LYS A 5 19.11 -28.12 23.45
N ILE A 6 18.18 -29.07 23.53
CA ILE A 6 17.19 -29.31 22.47
C ILE A 6 16.19 -28.14 22.40
N TRP A 7 15.73 -27.63 23.54
CA TRP A 7 14.84 -26.46 23.60
C TRP A 7 15.51 -25.17 23.12
N THR A 8 16.81 -24.98 23.41
CA THR A 8 17.55 -23.83 22.88
C THR A 8 17.76 -23.92 21.36
N ALA A 9 17.98 -25.11 20.82
CA ALA A 9 18.05 -25.31 19.37
C ALA A 9 16.71 -25.00 18.68
N PHE A 10 15.59 -25.44 19.25
CA PHE A 10 14.25 -25.10 18.74
C PHE A 10 13.97 -23.59 18.80
N GLY A 11 14.29 -22.94 19.91
CA GLY A 11 14.15 -21.49 20.05
C GLY A 11 14.98 -20.71 19.02
N ALA A 12 16.22 -21.16 18.76
CA ALA A 12 17.10 -20.52 17.79
C ALA A 12 16.60 -20.65 16.34
N VAL A 13 16.13 -21.85 15.94
CA VAL A 13 15.55 -22.06 14.60
C VAL A 13 14.26 -21.27 14.43
N PHE A 14 13.42 -21.20 15.48
CA PHE A 14 12.19 -20.41 15.46
C PHE A 14 12.48 -18.91 15.33
N LEU A 15 13.44 -18.37 16.09
CA LEU A 15 13.85 -16.97 15.96
C LEU A 15 14.44 -16.67 14.58
N ALA A 16 15.26 -17.56 14.03
CA ALA A 16 15.81 -17.40 12.70
C ALA A 16 14.70 -17.41 11.63
N GLY A 17 13.74 -18.33 11.71
CA GLY A 17 12.58 -18.38 10.84
C GLY A 17 11.69 -17.13 10.97
N ALA A 18 11.46 -16.65 12.19
CA ALA A 18 10.68 -15.44 12.44
C ALA A 18 11.38 -14.18 11.90
N LEU A 19 12.70 -14.07 12.05
CA LEU A 19 13.48 -12.97 11.49
C LEU A 19 13.47 -13.00 9.96
N VAL A 20 13.68 -14.17 9.34
CA VAL A 20 13.59 -14.33 7.88
C VAL A 20 12.17 -14.06 7.38
N GLY A 21 11.13 -14.45 8.13
CA GLY A 21 9.74 -14.16 7.80
C GLY A 21 9.43 -12.66 7.86
N VAL A 22 9.77 -11.98 8.95
CA VAL A 22 9.48 -10.55 9.14
C VAL A 22 10.29 -9.69 8.14
N PHE A 23 11.59 -9.96 7.98
CA PHE A 23 12.40 -9.26 6.99
C PHE A 23 12.01 -9.62 5.54
N GLY A 24 11.71 -10.89 5.27
CA GLY A 24 11.30 -11.37 3.96
C GLY A 24 9.97 -10.79 3.52
N THR A 25 8.95 -10.80 4.40
CA THR A 25 7.64 -10.21 4.12
C THR A 25 7.73 -8.69 3.99
N GLY A 26 8.53 -8.02 4.83
CA GLY A 26 8.75 -6.57 4.74
C GLY A 26 9.42 -6.14 3.43
N VAL A 27 10.45 -6.87 2.99
CA VAL A 27 11.13 -6.62 1.70
C VAL A 27 10.24 -7.01 0.53
N PHE A 28 9.49 -8.12 0.62
CA PHE A 28 8.55 -8.55 -0.40
C PHE A 28 7.43 -7.54 -0.60
N LEU A 29 6.82 -7.04 0.47
CA LEU A 29 5.83 -5.95 0.39
C LEU A 29 6.45 -4.68 -0.22
N LYS A 30 7.69 -4.33 0.17
CA LYS A 30 8.39 -3.17 -0.35
C LYS A 30 8.71 -3.27 -1.85
N MET A 31 9.12 -4.44 -2.33
CA MET A 31 9.41 -4.67 -3.75
C MET A 31 8.16 -4.87 -4.61
N ARG A 32 7.09 -5.47 -4.07
CA ARG A 32 5.87 -5.79 -4.84
C ARG A 32 4.87 -4.64 -4.90
N PHE A 33 4.86 -3.78 -3.88
CA PHE A 33 3.86 -2.71 -3.75
C PHE A 33 4.44 -1.30 -3.80
N ALA A 34 5.77 -1.11 -3.96
CA ALA A 34 6.28 0.23 -4.23
C ALA A 34 5.57 0.75 -5.49
N PRO A 35 4.72 1.79 -5.38
CA PRO A 35 4.03 2.31 -6.55
C PRO A 35 5.12 2.85 -7.48
N PRO A 36 5.17 2.41 -8.75
CA PRO A 36 6.10 3.01 -9.69
C PRO A 36 5.86 4.51 -9.75
N SER A 37 6.93 5.28 -9.94
CA SER A 37 6.89 6.72 -10.08
C SER A 37 6.07 7.17 -11.30
N ASP A 38 5.89 6.29 -12.27
CA ASP A 38 5.14 6.54 -13.49
C ASP A 38 3.91 5.60 -13.57
N ARG A 39 2.73 6.23 -13.65
CA ARG A 39 1.44 5.53 -13.69
C ARG A 39 1.22 4.80 -15.01
N GLU A 40 1.80 5.31 -16.09
CA GLU A 40 1.61 4.74 -17.42
C GLU A 40 2.37 3.42 -17.55
N THR A 41 3.65 3.41 -17.15
CA THR A 41 4.45 2.17 -17.07
C THR A 41 3.84 1.14 -16.12
N TYR A 42 3.36 1.54 -14.94
CA TYR A 42 2.68 0.61 -14.03
C TYR A 42 1.45 -0.05 -14.66
N ARG A 43 0.63 0.73 -15.38
CA ARG A 43 -0.54 0.21 -16.08
C ARG A 43 -0.15 -0.74 -17.21
N ALA A 44 0.88 -0.41 -17.98
CA ALA A 44 1.37 -1.28 -19.04
C ALA A 44 1.89 -2.62 -18.49
N GLU A 45 2.70 -2.58 -17.43
CA GLU A 45 3.19 -3.78 -16.74
C GLU A 45 2.06 -4.63 -16.16
N MET A 46 1.06 -4.00 -15.53
CA MET A 46 -0.07 -4.71 -14.96
C MET A 46 -0.96 -5.33 -16.05
N THR A 47 -1.17 -4.62 -17.15
CA THR A 47 -1.90 -5.14 -18.32
C THR A 47 -1.20 -6.38 -18.85
N GLU A 48 0.12 -6.32 -19.05
CA GLU A 48 0.92 -7.45 -19.52
C GLU A 48 0.84 -8.63 -18.57
N ARG A 49 1.02 -8.39 -17.27
CA ARG A 49 1.04 -9.44 -16.25
C ARG A 49 -0.31 -10.15 -16.12
N LEU A 50 -1.41 -9.40 -16.12
CA LEU A 50 -2.76 -9.96 -16.06
C LEU A 50 -3.10 -10.72 -17.34
N THR A 51 -2.80 -10.12 -18.51
CA THR A 51 -3.01 -10.77 -19.81
C THR A 51 -2.26 -12.10 -19.87
N ARG A 52 -0.99 -12.12 -19.48
CA ARG A 52 -0.17 -13.34 -19.45
C ARG A 52 -0.72 -14.38 -18.50
N THR A 53 -1.14 -13.98 -17.31
CA THR A 53 -1.73 -14.91 -16.32
C THR A 53 -3.00 -15.57 -16.86
N ILE A 54 -3.86 -14.80 -17.54
CA ILE A 54 -5.10 -15.31 -18.14
C ILE A 54 -4.79 -16.19 -19.36
N ALA A 55 -3.88 -15.75 -20.22
CA ALA A 55 -3.48 -16.48 -21.42
C ALA A 55 -2.83 -17.84 -21.09
N ASP A 56 -1.91 -17.85 -20.11
CA ASP A 56 -1.24 -19.07 -19.65
C ASP A 56 -2.22 -20.00 -18.91
N GLY A 57 -3.15 -19.44 -18.13
CA GLY A 57 -4.12 -20.22 -17.36
C GLY A 57 -5.26 -20.84 -18.18
N LEU A 58 -5.55 -20.28 -19.36
CA LEU A 58 -6.63 -20.74 -20.25
C LEU A 58 -6.13 -21.23 -21.61
N GLU A 59 -4.81 -21.33 -21.80
CA GLU A 59 -4.16 -21.75 -23.04
C GLU A 59 -4.68 -20.98 -24.27
N LEU A 60 -4.76 -19.65 -24.16
CA LEU A 60 -5.34 -18.80 -25.20
C LEU A 60 -4.47 -18.73 -26.46
N THR A 61 -5.12 -18.74 -27.62
CA THR A 61 -4.46 -18.47 -28.91
C THR A 61 -4.05 -17.01 -29.03
N ALA A 62 -3.07 -16.69 -29.91
CA ALA A 62 -2.60 -15.32 -30.10
C ALA A 62 -3.72 -14.29 -30.39
N PRO A 63 -4.73 -14.59 -31.25
CA PRO A 63 -5.85 -13.67 -31.47
C PRO A 63 -6.71 -13.46 -30.22
N GLN A 64 -6.94 -14.52 -29.43
CA GLN A 64 -7.72 -14.44 -28.18
C GLN A 64 -6.97 -13.65 -27.11
N THR A 65 -5.67 -13.85 -27.00
CA THR A 65 -4.79 -13.10 -26.08
C THR A 65 -4.81 -11.60 -26.40
N GLN A 66 -4.84 -11.22 -27.69
CA GLN A 66 -4.95 -9.82 -28.08
C GLN A 66 -6.29 -9.20 -27.66
N GLY A 67 -7.40 -9.95 -27.80
CA GLY A 67 -8.71 -9.51 -27.31
C GLY A 67 -8.74 -9.33 -25.79
N VAL A 68 -8.21 -10.29 -25.04
CA VAL A 68 -8.09 -10.20 -23.57
C VAL A 68 -7.22 -9.02 -23.14
N ARG A 69 -6.10 -8.78 -23.83
CA ARG A 69 -5.22 -7.64 -23.55
C ARG A 69 -5.98 -6.32 -23.64
N ALA A 70 -6.78 -6.15 -24.69
CA ALA A 70 -7.56 -4.93 -24.90
C ALA A 70 -8.56 -4.70 -23.75
N GLU A 71 -9.32 -5.74 -23.37
CA GLU A 71 -10.29 -5.65 -22.27
C GLU A 71 -9.64 -5.39 -20.91
N VAL A 72 -8.50 -6.05 -20.63
CA VAL A 72 -7.71 -5.81 -19.40
C VAL A 72 -7.21 -4.36 -19.35
N ALA A 73 -6.68 -3.84 -20.47
CA ALA A 73 -6.19 -2.47 -20.55
C ALA A 73 -7.32 -1.45 -20.29
N GLU A 74 -8.48 -1.65 -20.93
CA GLU A 74 -9.66 -0.81 -20.74
C GLU A 74 -10.20 -0.88 -19.30
N THR A 75 -10.22 -2.07 -18.71
CA THR A 75 -10.63 -2.26 -17.31
C THR A 75 -9.71 -1.49 -16.36
N LEU A 76 -8.39 -1.55 -16.57
CA LEU A 76 -7.44 -0.81 -15.75
C LEU A 76 -7.58 0.71 -15.93
N ILE A 77 -7.93 1.20 -17.12
CA ILE A 77 -8.28 2.61 -17.36
C ILE A 77 -9.50 3.01 -16.53
N ARG A 78 -10.58 2.24 -16.60
CA ARG A 78 -11.82 2.52 -15.85
C ARG A 78 -11.57 2.52 -14.35
N LEU A 79 -10.80 1.55 -13.85
CA LEU A 79 -10.44 1.48 -12.43
C LEU A 79 -9.64 2.70 -11.97
N ASP A 80 -8.71 3.18 -12.79
CA ASP A 80 -7.95 4.40 -12.46
C ASP A 80 -8.86 5.64 -12.42
N GLY A 81 -9.85 5.72 -13.31
CA GLY A 81 -10.89 6.75 -13.28
C GLY A 81 -11.69 6.74 -11.97
N VAL A 82 -12.17 5.56 -11.56
CA VAL A 82 -12.88 5.39 -10.27
C VAL A 82 -11.99 5.80 -9.10
N HIS A 83 -10.72 5.39 -9.09
CA HIS A 83 -9.78 5.82 -8.05
C HIS A 83 -9.54 7.33 -8.06
N ALA A 84 -9.45 7.97 -9.23
CA ALA A 84 -9.28 9.41 -9.34
C ALA A 84 -10.47 10.18 -8.77
N GLU A 85 -11.69 9.67 -8.93
CA GLU A 85 -12.92 10.26 -8.37
C GLU A 85 -13.07 10.03 -6.87
N LEU A 86 -12.72 8.83 -6.38
CA LEU A 86 -12.87 8.47 -4.97
C LEU A 86 -11.77 9.06 -4.09
N ARG A 87 -10.56 9.22 -4.62
CA ARG A 87 -9.40 9.73 -3.87
C ARG A 87 -9.67 11.07 -3.18
N PRO A 88 -10.19 12.13 -3.83
CA PRO A 88 -10.48 13.40 -3.16
C PRO A 88 -11.56 13.25 -2.08
N ARG A 89 -12.56 12.39 -2.29
CA ARG A 89 -13.62 12.13 -1.30
C ARG A 89 -13.06 11.43 -0.07
N ALA A 90 -12.27 10.37 -0.26
CA ALA A 90 -11.60 9.68 0.82
C ALA A 90 -10.66 10.62 1.59
N GLN A 91 -9.95 11.49 0.85
CA GLN A 91 -9.06 12.48 1.42
C GLN A 91 -9.82 13.49 2.30
N ALA A 92 -10.99 13.98 1.85
CA ALA A 92 -11.83 14.86 2.64
C ALA A 92 -12.30 14.21 3.95
N ILE A 93 -12.81 12.97 3.88
CA ILE A 93 -13.28 12.21 5.06
C ILE A 93 -12.17 12.04 6.09
N ILE A 94 -10.94 11.73 5.64
CA ILE A 94 -9.78 11.57 6.52
C ILE A 94 -9.39 12.91 7.16
N THR A 95 -9.33 13.99 6.38
CA THR A 95 -9.01 15.34 6.90
C THR A 95 -10.04 15.77 7.96
N GLU A 96 -11.33 15.60 7.68
CA GLU A 96 -12.38 15.89 8.65
C GLU A 96 -12.26 15.05 9.92
N GLY A 97 -11.93 13.75 9.77
CA GLY A 97 -11.68 12.87 10.90
C GLY A 97 -10.53 13.35 11.78
N ILE A 98 -9.42 13.77 11.18
CA ILE A 98 -8.28 14.35 11.88
C ILE A 98 -8.69 15.60 12.67
N GLU A 99 -9.43 16.52 12.05
CA GLU A 99 -9.86 17.76 12.71
C GLU A 99 -10.81 17.47 13.90
N ARG A 100 -11.75 16.53 13.75
CA ARG A 100 -12.61 16.12 14.88
C ARG A 100 -11.79 15.55 16.05
N VAL A 101 -10.76 14.76 15.76
CA VAL A 101 -9.86 14.23 16.81
C VAL A 101 -9.06 15.35 17.46
N LYS A 102 -8.55 16.32 16.69
CA LYS A 102 -7.82 17.49 17.23
C LYS A 102 -8.68 18.35 18.16
N GLN A 103 -9.96 18.54 17.82
CA GLN A 103 -10.90 19.29 18.64
C GLN A 103 -11.22 18.57 19.96
N ALA A 104 -11.27 17.23 19.95
CA ALA A 104 -11.48 16.43 21.15
C ALA A 104 -10.24 16.30 22.05
N LEU A 105 -9.05 16.66 21.55
CA LEU A 105 -7.79 16.55 22.29
C LEU A 105 -7.44 17.85 23.04
N PRO A 106 -6.85 17.73 24.24
CA PRO A 106 -6.22 18.86 24.95
C PRO A 106 -5.16 19.52 24.07
N GLU A 107 -5.02 20.85 24.17
CA GLU A 107 -4.07 21.61 23.34
C GLU A 107 -2.63 21.11 23.47
N ALA A 108 -2.22 20.68 24.67
CA ALA A 108 -0.90 20.11 24.93
C ALA A 108 -0.61 18.80 24.18
N LYS A 109 -1.65 18.10 23.69
CA LYS A 109 -1.53 16.80 22.97
C LYS A 109 -1.70 16.92 21.46
N ARG A 110 -2.15 18.06 20.96
CA ARG A 110 -2.25 18.35 19.51
C ARG A 110 -0.91 18.23 18.77
N PRO A 111 0.24 18.74 19.26
CA PRO A 111 1.52 18.60 18.55
C PRO A 111 1.99 17.14 18.42
N GLU A 112 1.70 16.30 19.41
CA GLU A 112 2.02 14.86 19.38
C GLU A 112 1.20 14.14 18.29
N LEU A 113 -0.08 14.51 18.14
CA LEU A 113 -0.92 13.99 17.05
C LEU A 113 -0.43 14.47 15.68
N ASP A 114 -0.04 15.73 15.54
CA ASP A 114 0.51 16.26 14.29
C ASP A 114 1.80 15.53 13.88
N GLU A 115 2.66 15.21 14.84
CA GLU A 115 3.86 14.40 14.58
C GLU A 115 3.53 12.98 14.12
N LEU A 116 2.54 12.32 14.75
CA LEU A 116 2.07 11.00 14.34
C LEU A 116 1.49 11.00 12.92
N ILE A 117 0.76 12.06 12.56
CA ILE A 117 0.23 12.25 11.20
C ILE A 117 1.37 12.39 10.20
N GLU A 118 2.38 13.22 10.50
CA GLU A 118 3.55 13.42 9.64
C GLU A 118 4.39 12.15 9.46
N GLN A 119 4.61 11.38 10.52
CA GLN A 119 5.30 10.09 10.43
C GLN A 119 4.51 9.10 9.58
N THR A 120 3.18 9.12 9.67
CA THR A 120 2.29 8.24 8.88
C THR A 120 2.28 8.64 7.41
N ARG A 121 2.31 9.94 7.08
CA ARG A 121 2.44 10.46 5.70
C ARG A 121 3.71 9.98 4.99
N LYS A 122 4.82 9.89 5.72
CA LYS A 122 6.12 9.49 5.18
C LYS A 122 6.24 7.99 4.92
N ARG A 123 5.30 7.17 5.41
CA ARG A 123 5.32 5.71 5.20
C ARG A 123 4.78 5.36 3.82
N PRO A 124 5.57 4.67 2.96
CA PRO A 124 5.13 4.29 1.61
C PRO A 124 3.98 3.26 1.61
N PHE A 125 3.74 2.56 2.73
CA PHE A 125 2.77 1.48 2.88
C PHE A 125 1.72 1.73 3.99
N GLY A 126 1.42 2.99 4.31
CA GLY A 126 0.29 3.27 5.20
C GLY A 126 -1.02 2.87 4.53
N LEU A 127 -1.88 2.12 5.24
CA LEU A 127 -3.29 1.84 4.86
C LEU A 127 -4.04 3.12 4.44
N PHE A 128 -3.58 4.27 4.92
CA PHE A 128 -4.03 5.59 4.55
C PHE A 128 -2.81 6.43 4.20
N ARG A 129 -2.54 6.64 2.91
CA ARG A 129 -1.63 7.71 2.49
C ARG A 129 -2.36 9.01 2.80
N LEU A 130 -2.08 9.58 3.98
CA LEU A 130 -2.84 10.70 4.50
C LEU A 130 -2.79 11.91 3.54
N PRO A 131 -3.88 12.69 3.44
CA PRO A 131 -3.92 13.96 2.70
C PRO A 131 -2.69 14.83 2.99
N PRO A 132 -2.15 15.64 2.05
CA PRO A 132 -1.35 16.81 2.41
C PRO A 132 -2.02 17.65 3.49
N PRO A 133 -1.23 18.33 4.36
CA PRO A 133 -1.80 19.17 5.42
C PRO A 133 -2.72 20.26 4.83
N PRO A 134 -3.81 20.61 5.52
CA PRO A 134 -4.52 21.83 5.20
C PRO A 134 -3.56 23.03 5.31
N PRO A 135 -3.72 24.07 4.48
CA PRO A 135 -2.90 25.26 4.55
C PRO A 135 -3.01 25.89 5.95
N PRO A 136 -1.90 26.43 6.51
CA PRO A 136 -1.96 27.09 7.81
C PRO A 136 -2.97 28.24 7.77
N PRO A 137 -3.73 28.46 8.86
CA PRO A 137 -4.62 29.61 8.95
C PRO A 137 -3.80 30.91 8.77
N PRO A 138 -4.35 31.95 8.12
CA PRO A 138 -3.69 33.24 8.03
C PRO A 138 -3.36 33.72 9.46
N PHE A 139 -2.11 34.10 9.68
CA PHE A 139 -1.68 34.68 10.96
C PHE A 139 -2.51 35.94 11.24
N PRO A 140 -2.95 36.17 12.50
CA PRO A 140 -3.64 37.39 12.88
C PRO A 140 -2.73 38.62 12.78
#